data_AF-A0A7H8J0K4-F1
#
_entry.id   AF-A0A7H8J0K4-F1
#
_cell.length_a   1.000
_cell.length_b   1.000
_cell.length_c   1.000
_cell.angle_alpha   90.00
_cell.angle_beta   90.00
_cell.angle_gamma   90.00
#
_symmetry.space_group_name_H-M   'P 1'
#
loop_
_entity.id
_entity.type
_entity.pdbx_description
1 polymer ?
#
loop_
_entity_poly.entity_id
_entity_poly.type
_entity_poly.pdbx_seq_one_letter_code
_entity_poly.pdbx_strand_id
1 'polypeptide(L)'
;MPNFTAYAAHEALAFAQLTPSTDRLDNLHRHMTALEPDVPPNMRLLMLTVASALAAASEATAKAGSLSGRDRTRAYAEARELTELALRDAEELILAIEPTAARFRGIDMPVTPETITAATLAYAKVTASTEEVEAIRRGTPVVRVWCSSDKQQGKRITARISAGVHTDSGWQDAHPPILYHFWRVDGRRDAAANARQRLWRRNPARRYLAVTDVDVEFCNDPRV
;
A
#
# COMPACT_ATOMS: atom_id res chain seq x y z
N MET A 1 -8.05 -5.29 15.42
CA MET A 1 -8.11 -4.51 14.18
C MET A 1 -6.81 -4.74 13.41
N PRO A 2 -6.85 -4.79 12.07
CA PRO A 2 -5.64 -4.89 11.26
C PRO A 2 -4.65 -3.77 11.58
N ASN A 3 -3.35 -4.07 11.59
CA ASN A 3 -2.31 -3.06 11.75
C ASN A 3 -1.99 -2.41 10.40
N PHE A 4 -2.64 -1.29 10.09
CA PHE A 4 -2.44 -0.56 8.82
C PHE A 4 -1.01 -0.03 8.64
N THR A 5 -0.30 0.28 9.73
CA THR A 5 1.12 0.67 9.68
C THR A 5 1.98 -0.48 9.15
N ALA A 6 1.69 -1.72 9.57
CA ALA A 6 2.40 -2.91 9.09
C ALA A 6 2.12 -3.19 7.61
N TYR A 7 0.88 -2.99 7.13
CA TYR A 7 0.57 -3.08 5.70
C TYR A 7 1.31 -2.02 4.88
N ALA A 8 1.39 -0.78 5.36
CA ALA A 8 2.15 0.28 4.69
C ALA A 8 3.65 -0.07 4.62
N ALA A 9 4.22 -0.59 5.72
CA ALA A 9 5.60 -1.06 5.74
C ALA A 9 5.84 -2.22 4.76
N HIS A 10 4.91 -3.18 4.69
CA HIS A 10 5.01 -4.29 3.75
C HIS A 10 4.93 -3.84 2.28
N GLU A 11 4.12 -2.82 1.96
CA GLU A 11 4.10 -2.26 0.61
C GLU A 11 5.44 -1.58 0.27
N ALA A 12 5.98 -0.76 1.19
CA ALA A 12 7.28 -0.13 1.02
C ALA A 12 8.39 -1.19 0.82
N LEU A 13 8.32 -2.31 1.55
CA LEU A 13 9.20 -3.47 1.38
C LEU A 13 9.09 -4.07 -0.02
N ALA A 14 7.86 -4.31 -0.52
CA ALA A 14 7.66 -4.88 -1.85
C ALA A 14 8.28 -3.99 -2.95
N PHE A 15 8.16 -2.66 -2.83
CA PHE A 15 8.83 -1.75 -3.76
C PHE A 15 10.35 -1.79 -3.63
N ALA A 16 10.89 -1.87 -2.40
CA ALA A 16 12.33 -1.98 -2.19
C ALA A 16 12.92 -3.30 -2.71
N GLN A 17 12.17 -4.41 -2.61
CA GLN A 17 12.55 -5.70 -3.19
C GLN A 17 12.57 -5.68 -4.73
N LEU A 18 11.60 -5.02 -5.36
CA LEU A 18 11.50 -4.94 -6.83
C LEU A 18 12.60 -4.05 -7.44
N THR A 19 12.94 -2.94 -6.78
CA THR A 19 13.93 -2.01 -7.29
C THR A 19 14.70 -1.40 -6.11
N PRO A 20 15.72 -2.11 -5.60
CA PRO A 20 16.51 -1.60 -4.49
C PRO A 20 17.24 -0.31 -4.88
N SER A 21 17.01 0.75 -4.11
CA SER A 21 17.70 2.04 -4.23
C SER A 21 17.75 2.72 -2.87
N THR A 22 18.65 3.70 -2.70
CA THR A 22 18.75 4.53 -1.50
C THR A 22 17.39 5.10 -1.09
N ASP A 23 16.66 5.74 -2.02
CA ASP A 23 15.33 6.30 -1.73
C ASP A 23 14.31 5.26 -1.24
N ARG A 24 14.35 4.03 -1.80
CA ARG A 24 13.43 2.96 -1.42
C ARG A 24 13.78 2.37 -0.06
N LEU A 25 15.07 2.21 0.24
CA LEU A 25 15.56 1.75 1.53
C LEU A 25 15.28 2.77 2.62
N ASP A 26 15.50 4.06 2.36
CA ASP A 26 15.17 5.15 3.28
C ASP A 26 13.66 5.23 3.52
N ASN A 27 12.86 5.03 2.47
CA ASN A 27 11.41 4.98 2.62
C ASN A 27 10.97 3.82 3.53
N LEU A 28 11.47 2.62 3.29
CA LEU A 28 11.20 1.46 4.14
C LEU A 28 11.67 1.71 5.58
N HIS A 29 12.86 2.28 5.78
CA HIS A 29 13.38 2.62 7.11
C HIS A 29 12.43 3.55 7.89
N ARG A 30 11.88 4.58 7.23
CA ARG A 30 10.87 5.45 7.87
C ARG A 30 9.58 4.70 8.21
N HIS A 31 9.11 3.79 7.36
CA HIS A 31 7.95 2.94 7.68
C HIS A 31 8.23 1.99 8.86
N MET A 32 9.42 1.41 8.95
CA MET A 32 9.83 0.58 10.09
C MET A 32 9.85 1.38 11.39
N THR A 33 10.34 2.62 11.35
CA THR A 33 10.32 3.53 12.50
C THR A 33 8.89 3.91 12.88
N ALA A 34 8.02 4.17 11.90
CA ALA A 34 6.62 4.50 12.13
C ALA A 34 5.82 3.37 12.79
N LEU A 35 6.30 2.12 12.67
CA LEU A 35 5.72 0.90 13.24
C LEU A 35 5.99 0.76 14.75
N GLU A 36 6.99 1.45 15.29
CA GLU A 36 7.43 1.36 16.70
C GLU A 36 6.30 1.35 17.74
N PRO A 37 5.29 2.24 17.67
CA PRO A 37 4.21 2.26 18.66
C PRO A 37 3.42 0.94 18.73
N ASP A 38 3.36 0.21 17.62
CA ASP A 38 2.59 -1.02 17.46
C ASP A 38 3.45 -2.27 17.68
N VAL A 39 4.76 -2.13 17.89
CA VAL A 39 5.69 -3.26 18.09
C VAL A 39 5.59 -3.79 19.52
N PRO A 40 5.36 -5.11 19.71
CA PRO A 40 5.39 -5.75 21.02
C PRO A 40 6.71 -5.45 21.76
N PRO A 41 6.70 -5.21 23.08
CA PRO A 41 7.91 -4.83 23.83
C PRO A 41 9.10 -5.79 23.64
N ASN A 42 8.83 -7.10 23.52
CA ASN A 42 9.85 -8.14 23.29
C ASN A 42 10.48 -8.11 21.88
N MET A 43 9.90 -7.36 20.93
CA MET A 43 10.39 -7.22 19.55
C MET A 43 11.06 -5.86 19.28
N ARG A 44 11.01 -4.91 20.23
CA ARG A 44 11.54 -3.55 20.02
C ARG A 44 13.04 -3.51 19.72
N LEU A 45 13.84 -4.33 20.42
CA LEU A 45 15.28 -4.44 20.13
C LEU A 45 15.53 -4.99 18.72
N LEU A 46 14.75 -5.98 18.29
CA LEU A 46 14.84 -6.52 16.94
C LEU A 46 14.49 -5.44 15.91
N MET A 47 13.43 -4.66 16.14
CA MET A 47 13.05 -3.54 15.27
C MET A 47 14.16 -2.50 15.12
N LEU A 48 14.83 -2.11 16.21
CA LEU A 48 15.96 -1.18 16.14
C LEU A 48 17.13 -1.75 15.32
N THR A 49 17.43 -3.05 15.49
CA THR A 49 18.46 -3.74 14.69
C THR A 49 18.11 -3.73 13.21
N VAL A 50 16.87 -4.05 12.85
CA VAL A 50 16.38 -4.03 11.47
C VAL A 50 16.43 -2.62 10.88
N ALA A 51 15.98 -1.61 11.62
CA ALA A 51 16.03 -0.22 11.19
C ALA A 51 17.48 0.24 10.93
N SER A 52 18.42 -0.14 11.80
CA SER A 52 19.85 0.13 11.61
C SER A 52 20.43 -0.59 10.40
N ALA A 53 20.03 -1.84 10.13
CA ALA A 53 20.46 -2.60 8.97
C ALA A 53 19.99 -1.96 7.66
N LEU A 54 18.76 -1.46 7.61
CA LEU A 54 18.23 -0.72 6.47
C LEU A 54 19.00 0.58 6.21
N ALA A 55 19.33 1.34 7.27
CA ALA A 55 20.14 2.55 7.14
C ALA A 55 21.55 2.24 6.61
N ALA A 56 22.19 1.19 7.12
CA ALA A 56 23.50 0.75 6.66
C ALA A 56 23.48 0.27 5.19
N ALA A 57 22.44 -0.46 4.78
CA ALA A 57 22.25 -0.88 3.40
C ALA A 57 22.04 0.32 2.45
N SER A 58 21.30 1.34 2.90
CA SER A 58 21.09 2.58 2.16
C SER A 58 22.40 3.35 1.97
N GLU A 59 23.18 3.51 3.04
CA GLU A 59 24.50 4.16 2.99
C GLU A 59 25.48 3.39 2.09
N ALA A 60 25.53 2.06 2.19
CA ALA A 60 26.37 1.22 1.34
C ALA A 60 26.01 1.37 -0.15
N THR A 61 24.71 1.41 -0.45
CA THR A 61 24.19 1.63 -1.82
C THR A 61 24.59 3.00 -2.35
N ALA A 62 24.44 4.06 -1.53
CA ALA A 62 24.84 5.41 -1.91
C ALA A 62 26.36 5.51 -2.16
N LYS A 63 27.16 4.92 -1.27
CA LYS A 63 28.63 4.87 -1.39
C LYS A 63 29.06 4.12 -2.65
N ALA A 64 28.46 2.98 -2.95
CA ALA A 64 28.72 2.23 -4.18
C ALA A 64 28.42 3.09 -5.43
N GLY A 65 27.37 3.91 -5.38
CA GLY A 65 27.02 4.89 -6.41
C GLY A 65 28.08 5.96 -6.67
N SER A 66 28.85 6.37 -5.66
CA SER A 66 29.90 7.39 -5.77
C SER A 66 31.25 6.87 -6.29
N LEU A 67 31.46 5.56 -6.33
CA LEU A 67 32.73 4.95 -6.73
C LEU A 67 32.80 4.72 -8.25
N SER A 68 34.00 4.43 -8.75
CA SER A 68 34.23 4.10 -10.17
C SER A 68 35.06 2.83 -10.34
N GLY A 69 35.07 2.29 -11.56
CA GLY A 69 35.91 1.15 -11.92
C GLY A 69 35.66 -0.12 -11.09
N ARG A 70 36.74 -0.81 -10.72
CA ARG A 70 36.66 -2.08 -9.97
C ARG A 70 36.13 -1.90 -8.53
N ASP A 71 36.43 -0.76 -7.91
CA ASP A 71 35.97 -0.45 -6.56
C ASP A 71 34.45 -0.30 -6.51
N ARG A 72 33.85 0.29 -7.57
CA ARG A 72 32.40 0.32 -7.75
C ARG A 72 31.81 -1.08 -7.77
N THR A 73 32.33 -1.97 -8.62
CA THR A 73 31.78 -3.34 -8.74
C THR A 73 31.80 -4.08 -7.41
N ARG A 74 32.91 -3.98 -6.67
CA ARG A 74 33.03 -4.60 -5.33
C ARG A 74 32.04 -3.99 -4.34
N ALA A 75 31.94 -2.67 -4.27
CA ALA A 75 31.03 -1.99 -3.36
C ALA A 75 29.56 -2.31 -3.67
N TYR A 76 29.18 -2.47 -4.95
CA TYR A 76 27.82 -2.88 -5.31
C TYR A 76 27.51 -4.32 -4.89
N ALA A 77 28.48 -5.24 -4.95
CA ALA A 77 28.29 -6.60 -4.47
C ALA A 77 28.06 -6.62 -2.95
N GLU A 78 28.90 -5.90 -2.20
CA GLU A 78 28.78 -5.76 -0.74
C GLU A 78 27.45 -5.07 -0.35
N ALA A 79 27.09 -3.97 -1.02
CA ALA A 79 25.82 -3.26 -0.78
C ALA A 79 24.60 -4.13 -1.09
N ARG A 80 24.68 -4.98 -2.13
CA ARG A 80 23.62 -5.92 -2.48
C ARG A 80 23.40 -6.95 -1.39
N GLU A 81 24.46 -7.55 -0.85
CA GLU A 81 24.34 -8.53 0.24
C GLU A 81 23.71 -7.92 1.49
N LEU A 82 24.15 -6.71 1.88
CA LEU A 82 23.56 -5.98 3.01
C LEU A 82 22.09 -5.66 2.77
N THR A 83 21.75 -5.26 1.54
CA THR A 83 20.36 -4.95 1.16
C THR A 83 19.48 -6.20 1.22
N GLU A 84 19.92 -7.32 0.63
CA GLU A 84 19.14 -8.56 0.64
C GLU A 84 18.89 -9.07 2.07
N LEU A 85 19.89 -8.96 2.96
CA LEU A 85 19.74 -9.31 4.37
C LEU A 85 18.76 -8.36 5.09
N ALA A 86 18.94 -7.04 4.96
CA ALA A 86 18.11 -6.06 5.63
C ALA A 86 16.64 -6.13 5.18
N LEU A 87 16.38 -6.40 3.89
CA LEU A 87 15.02 -6.59 3.37
C LEU A 87 14.37 -7.87 3.91
N ARG A 88 15.13 -8.96 4.06
CA ARG A 88 14.62 -10.21 4.65
C ARG A 88 14.27 -10.01 6.12
N ASP A 89 15.16 -9.40 6.90
CA ASP A 89 14.91 -9.16 8.32
C ASP A 89 13.72 -8.21 8.54
N ALA A 90 13.55 -7.22 7.65
CA ALA A 90 12.37 -6.36 7.64
C ALA A 90 11.08 -7.13 7.33
N GLU A 91 11.10 -8.03 6.33
CA GLU A 91 9.97 -8.89 6.01
C GLU A 91 9.56 -9.76 7.20
N GLU A 92 10.52 -10.47 7.80
CA GLU A 92 10.28 -11.35 8.95
C GLU A 92 9.67 -10.57 10.13
N LEU A 93 10.18 -9.38 10.43
CA LEU A 93 9.64 -8.54 11.50
C LEU A 93 8.24 -8.02 11.19
N ILE A 94 8.00 -7.51 9.97
CA ILE A 94 6.68 -7.02 9.56
C ILE A 94 5.64 -8.14 9.68
N LEU A 95 5.97 -9.35 9.21
CA LEU A 95 5.06 -10.50 9.25
C LEU A 95 4.92 -11.09 10.66
N ALA A 96 5.89 -10.90 11.55
CA ALA A 96 5.74 -11.23 12.96
C ALA A 96 4.75 -10.30 13.68
N ILE A 97 4.67 -9.03 13.26
CA ILE A 97 3.76 -8.02 13.81
C ILE A 97 2.35 -8.17 13.22
N GLU A 98 2.25 -8.31 11.90
CA GLU A 98 0.99 -8.50 11.18
C GLU A 98 1.14 -9.62 10.14
N PRO A 99 0.83 -10.88 10.50
CA PRO A 99 1.00 -12.03 9.63
C PRO A 99 0.21 -11.94 8.32
N THR A 100 -0.83 -11.10 8.29
CA THR A 100 -1.66 -10.90 7.09
C THR A 100 -1.13 -9.81 6.17
N ALA A 101 -0.04 -9.11 6.53
CA ALA A 101 0.52 -8.00 5.75
C ALA A 101 0.88 -8.38 4.29
N ALA A 102 1.40 -9.60 4.08
CA ALA A 102 1.72 -10.12 2.75
C ALA A 102 0.48 -10.40 1.87
N ARG A 103 -0.73 -10.40 2.43
CA ARG A 103 -1.95 -10.83 1.76
C ARG A 103 -3.08 -9.84 1.99
N PHE A 104 -2.86 -8.55 1.75
CA PHE A 104 -3.93 -7.56 1.79
C PHE A 104 -5.03 -7.92 0.77
N ARG A 105 -6.15 -8.43 1.27
CA ARG A 105 -7.33 -8.84 0.49
C ARG A 105 -8.44 -7.82 0.69
N GLY A 106 -9.51 -7.96 -0.10
CA GLY A 106 -10.74 -7.16 0.09
C GLY A 106 -11.37 -7.26 1.48
N ILE A 107 -11.06 -8.33 2.24
CA ILE A 107 -11.50 -8.49 3.63
C ILE A 107 -10.69 -7.65 4.63
N ASP A 108 -9.48 -7.27 4.25
CA ASP A 108 -8.56 -6.47 5.07
C ASP A 108 -8.68 -4.97 4.75
N MET A 109 -9.46 -4.66 3.71
CA MET A 109 -9.79 -3.29 3.32
C MET A 109 -10.46 -2.56 4.49
N PRO A 110 -10.07 -1.32 4.81
CA PRO A 110 -10.83 -0.50 5.75
C PRO A 110 -12.22 -0.20 5.18
N VAL A 111 -13.27 -0.41 5.98
CA VAL A 111 -14.67 -0.41 5.53
C VAL A 111 -15.57 0.61 6.24
N THR A 112 -15.05 1.33 7.24
CA THR A 112 -15.75 2.37 7.99
C THR A 112 -15.02 3.71 7.86
N PRO A 113 -15.67 4.86 8.11
CA PRO A 113 -15.00 6.16 8.01
C PRO A 113 -13.76 6.26 8.90
N GLU A 114 -13.83 5.74 10.12
CA GLU A 114 -12.75 5.78 11.10
C GLU A 114 -11.58 4.89 10.67
N THR A 115 -11.88 3.68 10.19
CA THR A 115 -10.84 2.74 9.75
C THR A 115 -10.16 3.20 8.47
N ILE A 116 -10.90 3.83 7.54
CA ILE A 116 -10.34 4.43 6.33
C ILE A 116 -9.41 5.57 6.70
N THR A 117 -9.86 6.50 7.55
CA THR A 117 -9.04 7.64 7.98
C THR A 117 -7.78 7.17 8.70
N ALA A 118 -7.89 6.21 9.63
CA ALA A 118 -6.75 5.65 10.35
C ALA A 118 -5.74 4.98 9.40
N ALA A 119 -6.23 4.21 8.42
CA ALA A 119 -5.40 3.56 7.42
C ALA A 119 -4.70 4.58 6.49
N THR A 120 -5.41 5.59 6.00
CA THR A 120 -4.83 6.70 5.22
C THR A 120 -3.76 7.43 6.01
N LEU A 121 -4.01 7.72 7.29
CA LEU A 121 -3.00 8.32 8.17
C LEU A 121 -1.77 7.42 8.34
N ALA A 122 -1.95 6.11 8.51
CA ALA A 122 -0.84 5.17 8.63
C ALA A 122 0.03 5.13 7.36
N TYR A 123 -0.59 5.19 6.18
CA TYR A 123 0.09 5.27 4.89
C TYR A 123 0.82 6.61 4.70
N ALA A 124 0.15 7.71 5.06
CA ALA A 124 0.69 9.06 4.92
C ALA A 124 1.79 9.39 5.95
N LYS A 125 1.80 8.71 7.12
CA LYS A 125 2.63 9.02 8.30
C LYS A 125 4.12 9.23 8.02
N VAL A 126 4.65 8.60 6.97
CA VAL A 126 6.08 8.58 6.64
C VAL A 126 6.52 9.76 5.77
N THR A 127 5.63 10.32 4.96
CA THR A 127 5.98 11.34 3.95
C THR A 127 5.15 12.61 4.06
N ALA A 128 3.99 12.55 4.70
CA ALA A 128 3.06 13.67 4.76
C ALA A 128 3.53 14.75 5.74
N SER A 129 3.40 15.99 5.28
CA SER A 129 3.52 17.18 6.11
C SER A 129 2.42 17.22 7.19
N THR A 130 2.61 18.05 8.22
CA THR A 130 1.58 18.28 9.25
C THR A 130 0.27 18.80 8.64
N GLU A 131 0.36 19.63 7.61
CA GLU A 131 -0.81 20.14 6.89
C GLU A 131 -1.58 19.03 6.17
N GLU A 132 -0.87 18.11 5.50
CA GLU A 132 -1.50 16.96 4.84
C GLU A 132 -2.15 16.00 5.84
N VAL A 133 -1.50 15.75 6.98
CA VAL A 133 -2.08 14.95 8.08
C VAL A 133 -3.39 15.56 8.58
N GLU A 134 -3.41 16.88 8.77
CA GLU A 134 -4.60 17.61 9.19
C GLU A 134 -5.68 17.66 8.10
N ALA A 135 -5.29 17.74 6.82
CA ALA A 135 -6.21 17.64 5.70
C ALA A 135 -6.87 16.25 5.63
N ILE A 136 -6.11 15.17 5.86
CA ILE A 136 -6.65 13.80 5.93
C ILE A 136 -7.66 13.67 7.08
N ARG A 137 -7.36 14.23 8.26
CA ARG A 137 -8.26 14.17 9.43
C ARG A 137 -9.61 14.85 9.20
N ARG A 138 -9.63 15.92 8.40
CA ARG A 138 -10.86 16.68 8.06
C ARG A 138 -11.51 16.23 6.75
N GLY A 139 -10.82 15.41 5.97
CA GLY A 139 -11.29 14.96 4.68
C GLY A 139 -12.47 14.01 4.78
N THR A 140 -13.05 13.66 3.63
CA THR A 140 -14.19 12.76 3.53
C THR A 140 -13.73 11.34 3.17
N PRO A 141 -13.92 10.33 4.04
CA PRO A 141 -13.62 8.94 3.71
C PRO A 141 -14.58 8.41 2.64
N VAL A 142 -14.02 7.78 1.60
CA VAL A 142 -14.77 7.25 0.46
C VAL A 142 -14.14 5.93 0.01
N VAL A 143 -14.92 5.07 -0.66
CA VAL A 143 -14.38 3.96 -1.44
C VAL A 143 -14.58 4.23 -2.93
N ARG A 144 -13.48 4.28 -3.68
CA ARG A 144 -13.49 4.50 -5.12
C ARG A 144 -13.23 3.20 -5.89
N VAL A 145 -14.04 2.98 -6.92
CA VAL A 145 -13.95 1.83 -7.82
C VAL A 145 -13.77 2.34 -9.25
N TRP A 146 -12.51 2.36 -9.71
CA TRP A 146 -12.16 2.68 -11.09
C TRP A 146 -12.33 1.46 -11.97
N CYS A 147 -13.14 1.59 -13.03
CA CYS A 147 -13.51 0.48 -13.89
C CYS A 147 -12.99 0.71 -15.30
N SER A 148 -12.21 -0.24 -15.82
CA SER A 148 -11.80 -0.28 -17.22
C SER A 148 -12.28 -1.55 -17.90
N SER A 149 -12.65 -1.46 -19.17
CA SER A 149 -12.94 -2.64 -20.01
C SER A 149 -11.72 -2.99 -20.85
N ASP A 150 -11.53 -4.27 -21.15
CA ASP A 150 -10.44 -4.68 -22.04
C ASP A 150 -10.64 -4.09 -23.45
N LYS A 151 -9.54 -3.57 -24.03
CA LYS A 151 -9.59 -2.88 -25.34
C LYS A 151 -9.94 -3.79 -26.53
N GLN A 152 -9.86 -5.11 -26.37
CA GLN A 152 -10.04 -6.04 -27.49
C GLN A 152 -11.49 -6.49 -27.66
N GLN A 153 -12.15 -6.93 -26.59
CA GLN A 153 -13.51 -7.47 -26.70
C GLN A 153 -14.52 -6.73 -25.83
N GLY A 154 -14.07 -5.85 -24.93
CA GLY A 154 -14.92 -5.19 -23.93
C GLY A 154 -15.67 -6.17 -23.02
N LYS A 155 -15.30 -7.46 -23.04
CA LYS A 155 -16.00 -8.52 -22.31
C LYS A 155 -15.48 -8.67 -20.90
N ARG A 156 -14.23 -8.30 -20.66
CA ARG A 156 -13.61 -8.36 -19.33
C ARG A 156 -13.50 -6.96 -18.75
N ILE A 157 -14.00 -6.79 -17.54
CA ILE A 157 -13.85 -5.57 -16.76
C ILE A 157 -12.79 -5.80 -15.68
N THR A 158 -11.94 -4.80 -15.51
CA THR A 158 -11.05 -4.67 -14.36
C THR A 158 -11.58 -3.55 -13.48
N ALA A 159 -11.96 -3.89 -12.24
CA ALA A 159 -12.26 -2.93 -11.20
C ALA A 159 -11.04 -2.76 -10.30
N ARG A 160 -10.52 -1.55 -10.21
CA ARG A 160 -9.51 -1.11 -9.25
C ARG A 160 -10.24 -0.48 -8.07
N ILE A 161 -10.20 -1.14 -6.93
CA ILE A 161 -10.92 -0.78 -5.71
C ILE A 161 -9.91 -0.17 -4.73
N SER A 162 -10.16 1.05 -4.29
CA SER A 162 -9.34 1.79 -3.33
C SER A 162 -10.24 2.47 -2.30
N ALA A 163 -10.00 2.24 -1.02
CA ALA A 163 -10.48 3.12 0.04
C ALA A 163 -9.49 4.26 0.26
N GLY A 164 -9.99 5.42 0.70
CA GLY A 164 -9.14 6.59 0.92
C GLY A 164 -9.94 7.79 1.38
N VAL A 165 -9.24 8.92 1.49
CA VAL A 165 -9.81 10.18 1.95
C VAL A 165 -9.72 11.24 0.85
N HIS A 166 -10.84 11.89 0.59
CA HIS A 166 -10.90 13.12 -0.19
C HIS A 166 -10.50 14.32 0.67
N THR A 167 -9.46 15.02 0.25
CA THR A 167 -8.99 16.28 0.83
C THR A 167 -9.11 17.39 -0.21
N ASP A 168 -8.95 18.65 0.23
CA ASP A 168 -8.90 19.80 -0.69
C ASP A 168 -7.71 19.71 -1.67
N SER A 169 -6.64 19.00 -1.27
CA SER A 169 -5.45 18.74 -2.08
C SER A 169 -5.56 17.53 -3.01
N GLY A 170 -6.62 16.72 -2.89
CA GLY A 170 -6.87 15.59 -3.78
C GLY A 170 -7.28 14.31 -3.06
N TRP A 171 -6.83 13.18 -3.59
CA TRP A 171 -7.17 11.84 -3.09
C TRP A 171 -5.97 11.23 -2.38
N GLN A 172 -6.18 10.71 -1.18
CA GLN A 172 -5.17 9.99 -0.40
C GLN A 172 -5.60 8.54 -0.19
N ASP A 173 -4.82 7.60 -0.74
CA ASP A 173 -5.12 6.17 -0.63
C ASP A 173 -4.93 5.67 0.82
N ALA A 174 -5.82 4.79 1.26
CA ALA A 174 -5.73 4.10 2.56
C ALA A 174 -4.93 2.79 2.48
N HIS A 175 -4.72 2.26 1.28
CA HIS A 175 -4.08 0.98 1.02
C HIS A 175 -3.76 0.84 -0.49
N PRO A 176 -2.98 -0.18 -0.89
CA PRO A 176 -2.68 -0.44 -2.29
C PRO A 176 -3.95 -0.89 -3.01
N PRO A 177 -4.16 -0.49 -4.27
CA PRO A 177 -5.38 -0.82 -5.00
C PRO A 177 -5.62 -2.33 -5.12
N ILE A 178 -6.85 -2.76 -4.83
CA ILE A 178 -7.27 -4.14 -5.05
C ILE A 178 -7.80 -4.26 -6.48
N LEU A 179 -7.20 -5.17 -7.26
CA LEU A 179 -7.65 -5.46 -8.63
C LEU A 179 -8.62 -6.64 -8.63
N TYR A 180 -9.81 -6.40 -9.17
CA TYR A 180 -10.84 -7.42 -9.35
C TYR A 180 -11.25 -7.54 -10.82
N HIS A 181 -11.07 -8.73 -11.39
CA HIS A 181 -11.42 -9.01 -12.78
C HIS A 181 -12.71 -9.81 -12.86
N PHE A 182 -13.62 -9.41 -13.74
CA PHE A 182 -14.86 -10.14 -13.98
C PHE A 182 -15.37 -9.94 -15.40
N TRP A 183 -16.22 -10.87 -15.84
CA TRP A 183 -16.88 -10.78 -17.13
C TRP A 183 -18.07 -9.82 -17.05
N ARG A 184 -18.28 -9.03 -18.11
CA ARG A 184 -19.49 -8.22 -18.29
C ARG A 184 -20.71 -9.13 -18.17
N VAL A 185 -21.67 -8.67 -17.38
CA VAL A 185 -22.96 -9.34 -17.23
C VAL A 185 -23.89 -8.91 -18.36
N ASP A 186 -23.82 -7.64 -18.74
CA ASP A 186 -24.62 -7.04 -19.80
C ASP A 186 -23.73 -6.16 -20.70
N GLY A 187 -23.72 -6.46 -22.00
CA GLY A 187 -22.94 -5.74 -23.00
C GLY A 187 -23.44 -4.32 -23.31
N ARG A 188 -24.65 -3.95 -22.86
CA ARG A 188 -25.24 -2.61 -23.06
C ARG A 188 -24.81 -1.60 -21.99
N ARG A 189 -24.30 -2.07 -20.86
CA ARG A 189 -23.89 -1.24 -19.72
C ARG A 189 -22.40 -0.93 -19.82
N ASP A 190 -22.01 0.25 -19.35
CA ASP A 190 -20.61 0.61 -19.21
C ASP A 190 -19.91 -0.21 -18.09
N ALA A 191 -18.61 0.00 -17.93
CA ALA A 191 -17.81 -0.76 -16.98
C ALA A 191 -18.24 -0.48 -15.53
N ALA A 192 -18.46 0.79 -15.20
CA ALA A 192 -18.89 1.23 -13.88
C ALA A 192 -20.26 0.67 -13.48
N ALA A 193 -21.26 0.68 -14.37
CA ALA A 193 -22.59 0.13 -14.08
C ALA A 193 -22.56 -1.40 -13.92
N ASN A 194 -21.76 -2.10 -14.72
CA ASN A 194 -21.52 -3.54 -14.55
C ASN A 194 -20.83 -3.82 -13.20
N ALA A 195 -19.81 -3.04 -12.83
CA ALA A 195 -19.11 -3.17 -11.55
C ALA A 195 -20.04 -2.91 -10.36
N ARG A 196 -20.86 -1.86 -10.44
CA ARG A 196 -21.88 -1.56 -9.42
C ARG A 196 -22.80 -2.75 -9.22
N GLN A 197 -23.36 -3.31 -10.29
CA GLN A 197 -24.23 -4.49 -10.19
C GLN A 197 -23.51 -5.71 -9.61
N ARG A 198 -22.22 -5.90 -9.92
CA ARG A 198 -21.47 -7.10 -9.54
C ARG A 198 -20.95 -7.04 -8.10
N LEU A 199 -20.33 -5.91 -7.74
CA LEU A 199 -19.64 -5.67 -6.47
C LEU A 199 -20.59 -5.17 -5.39
N TRP A 200 -21.53 -4.30 -5.77
CA TRP A 200 -22.54 -3.72 -4.90
C TRP A 200 -23.91 -4.39 -5.13
N ARG A 201 -24.08 -5.58 -4.53
CA ARG A 201 -25.33 -6.33 -4.64
C ARG A 201 -26.37 -5.85 -3.63
N ARG A 202 -27.64 -5.85 -4.02
CA ARG A 202 -28.75 -5.53 -3.11
C ARG A 202 -28.78 -6.46 -1.89
N ASN A 203 -28.46 -7.75 -2.07
CA ASN A 203 -28.31 -8.71 -0.97
C ASN A 203 -26.92 -8.55 -0.30
N PRO A 204 -26.87 -8.13 0.98
CA PRO A 204 -25.62 -7.93 1.73
C PRO A 204 -24.74 -9.18 1.78
N ALA A 205 -25.33 -10.37 1.93
CA ALA A 205 -24.61 -11.65 2.02
C ALA A 205 -23.90 -12.06 0.72
N ARG A 206 -24.13 -11.34 -0.39
CA ARG A 206 -23.48 -11.57 -1.68
C ARG A 206 -22.68 -10.35 -2.16
N ARG A 207 -22.55 -9.30 -1.34
CA ARG A 207 -21.73 -8.14 -1.68
C ARG A 207 -20.26 -8.54 -1.62
N TYR A 208 -19.53 -8.14 -2.66
CA TYR A 208 -18.06 -8.23 -2.60
C TYR A 208 -17.50 -7.05 -1.79
N LEU A 209 -18.13 -5.88 -1.92
CA LEU A 209 -17.81 -4.68 -1.14
C LEU A 209 -18.83 -4.52 -0.01
N ALA A 210 -18.38 -4.78 1.22
CA ALA A 210 -19.16 -4.54 2.43
C ALA A 210 -18.57 -3.31 3.13
N VAL A 211 -19.00 -2.11 2.72
CA VAL A 211 -18.66 -0.86 3.42
C VAL A 211 -19.83 -0.43 4.30
N THR A 212 -19.52 0.26 5.40
CA THR A 212 -20.48 0.75 6.39
C THR A 212 -20.33 2.26 6.50
N ASP A 213 -21.42 2.98 6.26
CA ASP A 213 -21.52 4.45 6.39
C ASP A 213 -20.45 5.24 5.61
N VAL A 214 -20.03 4.69 4.47
CA VAL A 214 -19.05 5.28 3.54
C VAL A 214 -19.63 5.27 2.14
N ASP A 215 -19.50 6.39 1.43
CA ASP A 215 -19.91 6.49 0.03
C ASP A 215 -19.02 5.63 -0.89
N VAL A 216 -19.65 5.00 -1.89
CA VAL A 216 -18.94 4.20 -2.90
C VAL A 216 -19.08 4.83 -4.28
N GLU A 217 -17.97 5.36 -4.78
CA GLU A 217 -17.88 5.99 -6.09
C GLU A 217 -17.49 4.96 -7.15
N PHE A 218 -18.33 4.80 -8.18
CA PHE A 218 -18.02 3.96 -9.34
C PHE A 218 -17.69 4.87 -10.52
N CYS A 219 -16.44 4.82 -10.98
CA CYS A 219 -15.93 5.70 -12.03
C CYS A 219 -15.43 4.86 -13.22
N ASN A 220 -15.73 5.28 -14.45
CA ASN A 220 -15.07 4.71 -15.63
C ASN A 220 -13.65 5.30 -15.73
N ASP A 221 -12.64 4.46 -15.94
CA ASP A 221 -11.26 4.91 -16.13
C ASP A 221 -11.17 5.79 -17.38
N PRO A 222 -10.84 7.10 -17.27
CA PRO A 222 -10.81 8.01 -18.41
C PRO A 222 -9.67 7.71 -19.39
N ARG A 223 -8.75 6.79 -19.04
CA ARG A 223 -7.59 6.40 -19.86
C ARG A 223 -7.92 5.32 -20.90
N VAL A 224 -9.16 4.81 -20.92
CA VAL A 224 -9.60 3.69 -21.76
C VAL A 224 -10.75 4.09 -22.67
#